data_AF-A0A9E3SXE0-F1
#
_entry.id   AF-A0A9E3SXE0-F1
#
_cell.length_a   1.000
_cell.length_b   1.000
_cell.length_c   1.000
_cell.angle_alpha   90.00
_cell.angle_beta   90.00
_cell.angle_gamma   90.00
#
_symmetry.space_group_name_H-M   'P 1'
#
loop_
_entity.id
_entity.type
_entity.pdbx_description
1 polymer ?
#
loop_
_entity_poly.entity_id
_entity_poly.type
_entity_poly.pdbx_seq_one_letter_code
_entity_poly.pdbx_strand_id
1 'polypeptide(L)'
;MRLHDLIEQSYDNFLEQSRDARVILLHPRSRYRSVLVAKLINAPDMKVFYYALGPDDINLNSFLSGITHDLANQHPTFGRHINILPPNEAKNMHVLLDTFALDLSEMSDEPFLLILDEYDRSDSADDVQMFVDKLISRLPENCRLVINSRTLPRLPWVSLIAQKCAVLLQDEKLISQNFYDISTT
;
A
#
# COMPACT_ATOMS: atom_id res chain seq x y z
N MET A 1 6.93 17.33 24.37
CA MET A 1 6.02 17.44 23.21
C MET A 1 4.78 16.63 23.52
N ARG A 2 3.56 17.14 23.28
CA ARG A 2 2.35 16.37 23.57
C ARG A 2 2.15 15.34 22.45
N LEU A 3 1.52 14.21 22.76
CA LEU A 3 1.25 13.14 21.80
C LEU A 3 0.50 13.64 20.56
N HIS A 4 -0.44 14.56 20.75
CA HIS A 4 -1.16 15.21 19.67
C HIS A 4 -0.22 15.94 18.70
N ASP A 5 0.73 16.73 19.21
CA ASP A 5 1.68 17.48 18.39
C ASP A 5 2.56 16.55 17.51
N LEU A 6 2.93 15.37 18.04
CA LEU A 6 3.68 14.34 17.30
C LEU A 6 2.87 13.73 16.16
N ILE A 7 1.58 13.46 16.39
CA ILE A 7 0.69 12.88 15.38
C ILE A 7 0.43 13.88 14.26
N GLU A 8 0.22 15.16 14.59
CA GLU A 8 0.07 16.23 13.58
C GLU A 8 1.34 16.36 12.73
N GLN A 9 2.53 16.38 13.35
CA GLN A 9 3.80 16.41 12.61
C GLN A 9 3.98 15.19 11.70
N SER A 10 3.62 13.99 12.16
CA SER A 10 3.69 12.77 11.35
C SER A 10 2.72 12.82 10.16
N TYR A 11 1.52 13.38 10.36
CA TYR A 11 0.55 13.59 9.29
C TYR A 11 1.01 14.64 8.27
N ASP A 12 1.48 15.80 8.73
CA ASP A 12 1.98 16.85 7.84
C ASP A 12 3.17 16.35 7.02
N ASN A 13 4.10 15.62 7.66
CA ASN A 13 5.21 15.01 6.95
C ASN A 13 4.73 13.92 5.98
N PHE A 14 3.72 13.11 6.33
CA PHE A 14 3.13 12.17 5.38
C PHE A 14 2.64 12.91 4.13
N LEU A 15 1.86 13.99 4.30
CA LEU A 15 1.31 14.78 3.19
C LEU A 15 2.38 15.45 2.33
N GLU A 16 3.50 15.84 2.93
CA GLU A 16 4.63 16.42 2.20
C GLU A 16 5.35 15.34 1.37
N GLN A 17 5.72 14.22 1.99
CA GLN A 17 6.54 13.20 1.37
C GLN A 17 5.76 12.31 0.39
N SER A 18 4.44 12.16 0.57
CA SER A 18 3.62 11.31 -0.30
C SER A 18 3.32 11.92 -1.68
N ARG A 19 3.59 13.23 -1.89
CA ARG A 19 3.23 13.94 -3.13
C ARG A 19 3.84 13.30 -4.37
N ASP A 20 5.13 13.00 -4.29
CA ASP A 20 5.91 12.50 -5.44
C ASP A 20 6.18 11.00 -5.39
N ALA A 21 5.91 10.35 -4.25
CA ALA A 21 6.07 8.91 -4.09
C ALA A 21 4.93 8.16 -4.78
N ARG A 22 5.16 6.91 -5.21
CA ARG A 22 4.09 5.98 -5.61
C ARG A 22 3.68 5.05 -4.48
N VAL A 23 4.65 4.66 -3.65
CA VAL A 23 4.47 3.81 -2.49
C VAL A 23 5.03 4.46 -1.22
N ILE A 24 4.28 4.39 -0.13
CA ILE A 24 4.68 4.90 1.18
C ILE A 24 4.61 3.74 2.16
N LEU A 25 5.74 3.43 2.80
CA LEU A 25 5.77 2.48 3.90
C LEU A 25 5.66 3.22 5.24
N LEU A 26 4.68 2.83 6.05
CA LEU A 26 4.67 3.17 7.46
C LEU A 26 5.58 2.19 8.21
N HIS A 27 6.81 2.64 8.49
CA HIS A 27 7.93 1.80 8.92
C HIS A 27 7.58 0.96 10.16
N PRO A 28 7.96 -0.35 10.23
CA PRO A 28 7.78 -1.24 11.38
C PRO A 28 8.03 -0.65 12.77
N ARG A 29 9.04 0.22 12.86
CA ARG A 29 9.45 0.87 14.12
C ARG A 29 8.63 2.12 14.48
N SER A 30 7.73 2.58 13.61
CA SER A 30 6.85 3.71 13.88
C SER A 30 5.81 3.34 14.94
N ARG A 31 5.71 4.19 15.97
CA ARG A 31 4.88 3.98 17.15
C ARG A 31 3.42 4.33 16.92
N TYR A 32 3.15 5.19 15.94
CA TYR A 32 1.83 5.81 15.77
C TYR A 32 1.13 5.44 14.46
N ARG A 33 1.53 4.34 13.81
CA ARG A 33 1.01 3.97 12.47
C ARG A 33 -0.49 3.80 12.43
N SER A 34 -1.06 3.04 13.35
CA SER A 34 -2.52 2.83 13.40
C SER A 34 -3.27 4.15 13.63
N VAL A 35 -2.69 5.06 14.42
CA VAL A 35 -3.28 6.39 14.65
C VAL A 35 -3.17 7.26 13.42
N LEU A 36 -2.04 7.22 12.70
CA LEU A 36 -1.85 7.92 11.43
C LEU A 36 -2.83 7.39 10.37
N VAL A 37 -2.95 6.06 10.21
CA VAL A 37 -3.92 5.44 9.29
C VAL A 37 -5.35 5.88 9.61
N ALA A 38 -5.75 5.84 10.88
CA ALA A 38 -7.06 6.34 11.30
C ALA A 38 -7.25 7.83 10.93
N LYS A 39 -6.23 8.68 11.15
CA LYS A 39 -6.27 10.10 10.77
C LYS A 39 -6.38 10.28 9.25
N LEU A 40 -5.66 9.50 8.44
CA LEU A 40 -5.74 9.52 6.98
C LEU A 40 -7.16 9.17 6.49
N ILE A 41 -7.76 8.11 7.03
CA ILE A 41 -9.12 7.66 6.66
C ILE A 41 -10.18 8.70 7.01
N ASN A 42 -9.99 9.44 8.11
CA ASN A 42 -10.94 10.45 8.57
C ASN A 42 -10.64 11.86 8.03
N ALA A 43 -9.66 12.02 7.13
CA ALA A 43 -9.33 13.31 6.56
C ALA A 43 -10.41 13.72 5.53
N PRO A 44 -11.04 14.90 5.67
CA PRO A 44 -12.20 15.28 4.85
C PRO A 44 -11.86 15.49 3.38
N ASP A 45 -10.63 15.93 3.08
CA ASP A 45 -10.19 16.30 1.72
C ASP A 45 -9.36 15.20 1.05
N MET A 46 -9.41 13.97 1.58
CA MET A 46 -8.60 12.86 1.07
C MET A 46 -9.46 11.64 0.80
N LYS A 47 -9.45 11.18 -0.45
CA LYS A 47 -10.09 9.93 -0.83
C LYS A 47 -9.18 8.77 -0.41
N VAL A 48 -9.69 7.91 0.47
CA VAL A 48 -8.95 6.75 0.98
C VAL A 48 -9.76 5.50 0.72
N PHE A 49 -9.12 4.53 0.08
CA PHE A 49 -9.57 3.15 0.01
C PHE A 49 -8.70 2.31 0.91
N TYR A 50 -9.33 1.49 1.73
CA TYR A 50 -8.66 0.74 2.79
C TYR A 50 -8.88 -0.75 2.60
N TYR A 51 -7.82 -1.54 2.70
CA TYR A 51 -7.91 -2.99 2.75
C TYR A 51 -7.01 -3.52 3.86
N ALA A 52 -7.59 -4.18 4.85
CA ALA A 52 -6.84 -4.92 5.85
C ALA A 52 -6.68 -6.37 5.40
N LEU A 53 -5.43 -6.85 5.30
CA LEU A 53 -5.19 -8.22 4.89
C LEU A 53 -5.82 -9.19 5.92
N GLY A 54 -6.52 -10.19 5.41
CA GLY A 54 -7.14 -11.23 6.21
C GLY A 54 -6.15 -12.35 6.59
N PRO A 55 -6.51 -13.22 7.55
CA PRO A 55 -5.73 -14.42 7.84
C PRO A 55 -5.68 -15.41 6.67
N ASP A 56 -6.63 -15.31 5.73
CA ASP A 56 -6.74 -16.17 4.56
C ASP A 56 -5.95 -15.66 3.34
N ASP A 57 -5.33 -14.47 3.41
CA ASP A 57 -4.53 -13.86 2.34
C ASP A 57 -3.13 -14.50 2.21
N ILE A 58 -3.11 -15.83 2.20
CA ILE A 58 -1.90 -16.67 2.20
C ILE A 58 -1.35 -16.95 0.79
N ASN A 59 -2.07 -16.55 -0.26
CA ASN A 59 -1.65 -16.63 -1.65
C ASN A 59 -2.35 -15.54 -2.48
N LEU A 60 -1.90 -15.36 -3.72
CA LEU A 60 -2.39 -14.30 -4.60
C LEU A 60 -3.88 -14.42 -4.91
N ASN A 61 -4.43 -15.63 -5.06
CA ASN A 61 -5.84 -15.80 -5.39
C ASN A 61 -6.74 -15.38 -4.23
N SER A 62 -6.39 -15.77 -2.99
CA SER A 62 -7.18 -15.36 -1.82
C SER A 62 -7.04 -13.86 -1.55
N PHE A 63 -5.82 -13.31 -1.67
CA PHE A 63 -5.59 -11.86 -1.61
C PHE A 63 -6.42 -11.09 -2.65
N LEU A 64 -6.39 -11.49 -3.92
CA LEU A 64 -7.16 -10.82 -4.97
C LEU A 64 -8.67 -10.93 -4.75
N SER A 65 -9.16 -12.08 -4.27
CA SER A 65 -10.57 -12.24 -3.92
C SER A 65 -10.97 -11.37 -2.73
N GLY A 66 -10.11 -11.24 -1.72
CA GLY A 66 -10.37 -10.45 -0.52
C GLY A 66 -10.39 -8.96 -0.83
N ILE A 67 -9.34 -8.46 -1.51
CA ILE A 67 -9.21 -7.04 -1.83
C ILE A 67 -10.28 -6.57 -2.82
N THR A 68 -10.66 -7.37 -3.82
CA THR A 68 -11.72 -6.96 -4.75
C THR A 68 -13.08 -6.93 -4.07
N HIS A 69 -13.35 -7.88 -3.17
CA HIS A 69 -14.58 -7.90 -2.40
C HIS A 69 -14.68 -6.67 -1.47
N ASP A 70 -13.63 -6.37 -0.71
CA ASP A 70 -13.66 -5.27 0.25
C ASP A 70 -13.65 -3.90 -0.42
N LEU A 71 -12.86 -3.73 -1.49
CA LEU A 71 -12.87 -2.48 -2.26
C LEU A 71 -14.17 -2.29 -3.04
N ALA A 72 -14.88 -3.35 -3.44
CA ALA A 72 -16.21 -3.22 -4.04
C ALA A 72 -17.25 -2.66 -3.04
N ASN A 73 -17.10 -2.91 -1.74
CA ASN A 73 -17.96 -2.30 -0.72
C ASN A 73 -17.72 -0.77 -0.58
N GLN A 74 -16.53 -0.30 -0.94
CA GLN A 74 -16.15 1.12 -0.90
C GLN A 74 -16.35 1.82 -2.25
N HIS A 75 -16.20 1.08 -3.35
CA HIS A 75 -16.37 1.54 -4.72
C HIS A 75 -17.03 0.43 -5.56
N PRO A 76 -18.37 0.46 -5.76
CA PRO A 76 -19.14 -0.68 -6.30
C PRO A 76 -18.69 -1.27 -7.63
N THR A 77 -17.95 -0.52 -8.45
CA THR A 77 -17.45 -1.01 -9.75
C THR A 77 -16.03 -1.58 -9.69
N PHE A 78 -15.37 -1.55 -8.53
CA PHE A 78 -14.03 -2.08 -8.39
C PHE A 78 -14.01 -3.59 -8.61
N GLY A 79 -13.00 -4.07 -9.33
CA GLY A 79 -12.83 -5.49 -9.65
C GLY A 79 -13.69 -5.98 -10.82
N ARG A 80 -14.39 -5.09 -11.53
CA ARG A 80 -15.26 -5.46 -12.66
C ARG A 80 -14.47 -6.11 -13.80
N HIS A 81 -13.19 -5.78 -13.95
CA HIS A 81 -12.34 -6.35 -14.97
C HIS A 81 -11.61 -7.60 -14.46
N ILE A 82 -11.02 -7.55 -13.28
CA ILE A 82 -10.22 -8.67 -12.78
C ILE A 82 -11.09 -9.90 -12.45
N ASN A 83 -12.31 -9.70 -11.95
CA ASN A 83 -13.20 -10.80 -11.56
C ASN A 83 -13.81 -11.56 -12.75
N ILE A 84 -13.75 -11.00 -13.96
CA ILE A 84 -14.26 -11.64 -15.18
C ILE A 84 -13.15 -12.28 -16.03
N LEU A 85 -11.89 -12.20 -15.59
CA LEU A 85 -10.78 -12.78 -16.32
C LEU A 85 -10.97 -14.29 -16.52
N PRO A 86 -10.76 -14.82 -17.74
CA PRO A 86 -10.78 -16.25 -17.98
C PRO A 86 -9.77 -17.00 -17.10
N PRO A 87 -10.04 -18.22 -16.61
CA PRO A 87 -9.14 -18.96 -15.72
C PRO A 87 -7.71 -19.17 -16.25
N ASN A 88 -7.51 -19.17 -17.56
CA ASN A 88 -6.19 -19.27 -18.17
C ASN A 88 -5.42 -17.94 -18.11
N GLU A 89 -6.12 -16.81 -18.23
CA GLU A 89 -5.54 -15.47 -18.13
C GLU A 89 -5.30 -15.07 -16.67
N ALA A 90 -6.18 -15.48 -15.76
CA ALA A 90 -6.03 -15.28 -14.31
C ALA A 90 -4.81 -15.99 -13.69
N LYS A 91 -4.06 -16.80 -14.47
CA LYS A 91 -2.77 -17.38 -14.07
C LYS A 91 -1.58 -16.55 -14.53
N ASN A 92 -1.79 -15.59 -15.44
CA ASN A 92 -0.74 -14.75 -15.96
C ASN A 92 -0.59 -13.49 -15.10
N MET A 93 0.51 -13.42 -14.35
CA MET A 93 0.87 -12.28 -13.49
C MET A 93 0.80 -10.93 -14.22
N HIS A 94 1.22 -10.85 -15.47
CA HIS A 94 1.17 -9.59 -16.21
C HIS A 94 -0.26 -9.14 -16.50
N VAL A 95 -1.13 -10.09 -16.87
CA VAL A 95 -2.55 -9.79 -17.11
C VAL A 95 -3.21 -9.36 -15.80
N LEU A 96 -3.01 -10.10 -14.70
CA LEU A 96 -3.54 -9.74 -13.39
C LEU A 96 -3.14 -8.33 -12.98
N LEU A 97 -1.87 -7.97 -13.15
CA LEU A 97 -1.33 -6.66 -12.79
C LEU A 97 -1.95 -5.53 -13.63
N ASP A 98 -2.02 -5.71 -14.95
CA ASP A 98 -2.55 -4.70 -15.87
C ASP A 98 -4.06 -4.52 -15.67
N THR A 99 -4.79 -5.62 -15.43
CA THR A 99 -6.22 -5.58 -15.13
C THR A 99 -6.53 -4.97 -13.77
N PHE A 100 -5.75 -5.29 -12.73
CA PHE A 100 -5.89 -4.67 -11.41
C PHE A 100 -5.59 -3.16 -11.46
N ALA A 101 -4.55 -2.76 -12.19
CA ALA A 101 -4.23 -1.36 -12.41
C ALA A 101 -5.34 -0.61 -13.17
N LEU A 102 -6.00 -1.28 -14.12
CA LEU A 102 -7.18 -0.74 -14.80
C LEU A 102 -8.33 -0.53 -13.82
N ASP A 103 -8.66 -1.52 -12.99
CA ASP A 103 -9.69 -1.38 -11.95
C ASP A 103 -9.36 -0.22 -10.98
N LEU A 104 -8.08 -0.02 -10.60
CA LEU A 104 -7.63 1.13 -9.80
C LEU A 104 -7.80 2.46 -10.53
N SER A 105 -7.47 2.51 -11.83
CA SER A 105 -7.55 3.75 -12.62
C SER A 105 -8.97 4.29 -12.76
N GLU A 106 -9.97 3.42 -12.61
CA GLU A 106 -11.38 3.75 -12.72
C GLU A 106 -12.04 4.08 -11.36
N MET A 107 -11.30 4.03 -10.24
CA MET A 107 -11.83 4.36 -8.91
C MET A 107 -12.02 5.86 -8.67
N SER A 108 -11.22 6.68 -9.34
CA SER A 108 -11.17 8.13 -9.12
C SER A 108 -10.36 8.82 -10.20
N ASP A 109 -10.82 9.98 -10.66
CA ASP A 109 -10.01 10.92 -11.45
C ASP A 109 -9.16 11.85 -10.55
N GLU A 110 -9.54 11.99 -9.27
CA GLU A 110 -8.82 12.77 -8.27
C GLU A 110 -7.78 11.91 -7.51
N PRO A 111 -6.75 12.53 -6.90
CA PRO A 111 -5.78 11.82 -6.06
C PRO A 111 -6.42 11.01 -4.93
N PHE A 112 -5.94 9.79 -4.72
CA PHE A 112 -6.43 8.92 -3.66
C PHE A 112 -5.33 8.04 -3.07
N LEU A 113 -5.56 7.59 -1.84
CA LEU A 113 -4.73 6.59 -1.17
C LEU A 113 -5.39 5.22 -1.28
N LEU A 114 -4.58 4.20 -1.59
CA LEU A 114 -4.91 2.80 -1.32
C LEU A 114 -4.07 2.34 -0.14
N ILE A 115 -4.69 2.08 1.00
CA ILE A 115 -4.01 1.59 2.20
C ILE A 115 -4.13 0.07 2.26
N LEU A 116 -2.98 -0.62 2.25
CA LEU A 116 -2.86 -2.03 2.61
C LEU A 116 -2.41 -2.11 4.08
N ASP A 117 -3.33 -2.51 4.95
CA ASP A 117 -3.10 -2.66 6.39
C ASP A 117 -2.87 -4.12 6.78
N GLU A 118 -2.19 -4.33 7.91
CA GLU A 118 -1.73 -5.64 8.38
C GLU A 118 -0.96 -6.43 7.32
N TYR A 119 -0.16 -5.74 6.50
CA TYR A 119 0.51 -6.34 5.34
C TYR A 119 1.50 -7.46 5.73
N ASP A 120 1.97 -7.49 6.98
CA ASP A 120 2.78 -8.57 7.56
C ASP A 120 2.11 -9.95 7.46
N ARG A 121 0.79 -10.02 7.31
CA ARG A 121 0.07 -11.28 7.08
C ARG A 121 0.43 -11.95 5.75
N SER A 122 0.93 -11.18 4.79
CA SER A 122 1.41 -11.70 3.50
C SER A 122 2.88 -12.13 3.52
N ASP A 123 3.56 -12.11 4.67
CA ASP A 123 5.01 -12.37 4.74
C ASP A 123 5.38 -13.75 4.18
N SER A 124 4.53 -14.76 4.34
CA SER A 124 4.71 -16.11 3.77
C SER A 124 4.18 -16.27 2.34
N ALA A 125 3.50 -15.27 1.79
CA ALA A 125 2.87 -15.30 0.47
C ALA A 125 3.77 -14.61 -0.57
N ASP A 126 4.73 -15.37 -1.12
CA ASP A 126 5.71 -14.87 -2.11
C ASP A 126 5.05 -14.24 -3.34
N ASP A 127 3.93 -14.80 -3.77
CA ASP A 127 3.16 -14.33 -4.92
C ASP A 127 2.44 -12.99 -4.66
N VAL A 128 1.95 -12.76 -3.44
CA VAL A 128 1.39 -11.47 -2.99
C VAL A 128 2.48 -10.40 -2.94
N GLN A 129 3.64 -10.71 -2.35
CA GLN A 129 4.78 -9.80 -2.29
C GLN A 129 5.25 -9.40 -3.70
N MET A 130 5.39 -10.39 -4.59
CA MET A 130 5.76 -10.16 -5.99
C MET A 130 4.70 -9.37 -6.76
N PHE A 131 3.42 -9.63 -6.52
CA PHE A 131 2.33 -8.88 -7.15
C PHE A 131 2.37 -7.41 -6.73
N VAL A 132 2.48 -7.11 -5.44
CA VAL A 132 2.53 -5.74 -4.93
C VAL A 132 3.78 -5.00 -5.42
N ASP A 133 4.95 -5.65 -5.42
CA ASP A 133 6.18 -5.08 -6.02
C ASP A 133 5.94 -4.62 -7.47
N LYS A 134 5.43 -5.52 -8.30
CA LYS A 134 5.19 -5.24 -9.72
C LYS A 134 4.03 -4.29 -9.97
N LEU A 135 3.09 -4.17 -9.03
CA LEU A 135 1.97 -3.24 -9.12
C LEU A 135 2.44 -1.79 -8.95
N ILE A 136 3.47 -1.53 -8.14
CA ILE A 136 3.97 -0.16 -7.87
C ILE A 136 4.31 0.59 -9.16
N SER A 137 4.89 -0.07 -10.16
CA SER A 137 5.22 0.55 -11.45
C SER A 137 4.01 0.74 -12.37
N ARG A 138 2.88 0.11 -12.07
CA ARG A 138 1.62 0.17 -12.84
C ARG A 138 0.53 1.01 -12.18
N LEU A 139 0.76 1.49 -10.96
CA LEU A 139 -0.21 2.33 -10.27
C LEU A 139 -0.60 3.54 -11.15
N PRO A 140 -1.90 3.90 -11.19
CA PRO A 140 -2.35 5.17 -11.77
C PRO A 140 -1.59 6.35 -11.16
N GLU A 141 -1.37 7.42 -11.93
CA GLU A 141 -0.59 8.58 -11.48
C GLU A 141 -1.20 9.29 -10.27
N ASN A 142 -2.52 9.21 -10.11
CA ASN A 142 -3.29 9.77 -9.00
C ASN A 142 -3.44 8.79 -7.81
N CYS A 143 -2.96 7.56 -7.92
CA CYS A 143 -2.98 6.57 -6.84
C CYS A 143 -1.68 6.61 -6.03
N ARG A 144 -1.80 6.56 -4.71
CA ARG A 144 -0.67 6.38 -3.78
C ARG A 144 -0.91 5.14 -2.94
N LEU A 145 -0.02 4.17 -3.03
CA LEU A 145 -0.08 2.96 -2.23
C LEU A 145 0.54 3.23 -0.85
N VAL A 146 -0.21 3.02 0.22
CA VAL A 146 0.31 3.10 1.60
C VAL A 146 0.33 1.69 2.15
N ILE A 147 1.48 1.24 2.64
CA ILE A 147 1.65 -0.08 3.26
C ILE A 147 1.85 0.12 4.76
N ASN A 148 0.96 -0.45 5.57
CA ASN A 148 1.12 -0.56 7.01
C ASN A 148 1.40 -2.03 7.38
N SER A 149 2.57 -2.31 7.93
CA SER A 149 3.07 -3.68 8.13
C SER A 149 3.90 -3.81 9.39
N ARG A 150 3.65 -4.79 10.27
CA ARG A 150 4.50 -4.99 11.47
C ARG A 150 5.94 -5.42 11.14
N THR A 151 6.17 -5.97 9.95
CA THR A 151 7.49 -6.36 9.42
C THR A 151 7.84 -5.52 8.19
N LEU A 152 9.11 -5.48 7.81
CA LEU A 152 9.53 -4.77 6.59
C LEU A 152 9.16 -5.63 5.37
N PRO A 153 8.24 -5.17 4.49
CA PRO A 153 7.84 -5.95 3.32
C PRO A 153 9.04 -6.27 2.41
N ARG A 154 8.98 -7.41 1.70
CA ARG A 154 10.08 -7.90 0.83
C ARG A 154 10.06 -7.22 -0.54
N LEU A 155 10.01 -5.89 -0.54
CA LEU A 155 10.05 -5.04 -1.72
C LEU A 155 11.48 -4.50 -1.94
N PRO A 156 11.86 -4.12 -3.18
CA PRO A 156 13.19 -3.60 -3.49
C PRO A 156 13.35 -2.13 -3.05
N TRP A 157 13.19 -1.86 -1.75
CA TRP A 157 13.13 -0.51 -1.16
C TRP A 157 14.26 0.41 -1.60
N VAL A 158 15.50 -0.09 -1.60
CA VAL A 158 16.67 0.70 -2.04
C VAL A 158 16.50 1.21 -3.47
N SER A 159 16.03 0.35 -4.38
CA SER A 159 15.79 0.72 -5.78
C SER A 159 14.62 1.68 -5.90
N LEU A 160 13.52 1.42 -5.20
CA LEU A 160 12.32 2.26 -5.26
C LEU A 160 12.60 3.67 -4.72
N ILE A 161 13.36 3.80 -3.64
CA ILE A 161 13.76 5.10 -3.07
C ILE A 161 14.74 5.82 -4.01
N ALA A 162 15.72 5.12 -4.58
CA ALA A 162 16.67 5.70 -5.53
C ALA A 162 15.97 6.26 -6.78
N GLN A 163 14.86 5.64 -7.19
CA GLN A 163 13.99 6.10 -8.28
C GLN A 163 12.97 7.17 -7.84
N LYS A 164 12.98 7.59 -6.57
CA LYS A 164 11.98 8.47 -5.94
C LYS A 164 10.55 7.93 -6.01
N CYS A 165 10.38 6.63 -6.18
CA CYS A 165 9.08 5.97 -6.19
C CYS A 165 8.59 5.57 -4.78
N ALA A 166 9.51 5.41 -3.82
CA ALA A 166 9.17 5.02 -2.45
C ALA A 166 9.63 6.02 -1.40
N VAL A 167 8.83 6.11 -0.34
CA VAL A 167 9.12 6.87 0.89
C VAL A 167 8.88 5.95 2.09
N LEU A 168 9.80 5.94 3.05
CA LEU A 168 9.67 5.18 4.30
C LEU A 168 9.53 6.17 5.45
N LEU A 169 8.38 6.15 6.12
CA LEU A 169 8.07 7.06 7.22
C LEU A 169 8.12 6.33 8.56
N GLN A 170 9.00 6.79 9.44
CA GLN A 170 9.05 6.38 10.84
C GLN A 170 8.64 7.55 11.73
N ASP A 171 7.41 7.52 12.23
CA ASP A 171 6.79 8.62 12.98
C ASP A 171 6.88 9.95 12.18
N GLU A 172 7.54 10.97 12.71
CA GLU A 172 7.79 12.25 12.03
C GLU A 172 9.00 12.23 11.08
N LYS A 173 9.73 11.12 10.98
CA LYS A 173 11.02 11.06 10.27
C LYS A 173 10.93 10.31 8.95
N LEU A 174 11.55 10.88 7.92
CA LEU A 174 11.86 10.18 6.68
C LEU A 174 13.08 9.28 6.87
N ILE A 175 12.96 8.00 6.55
CA ILE A 175 14.08 7.07 6.49
C ILE A 175 14.69 7.11 5.09
N SER A 176 15.92 7.59 5.00
CA SER A 176 16.67 7.73 3.73
C SER A 176 17.96 6.89 3.69
N GLN A 177 18.33 6.21 4.79
CA GLN A 177 19.53 5.39 4.94
C GLN A 177 19.26 4.22 5.92
N ASN A 178 20.14 3.20 5.92
CA ASN A 178 20.12 2.08 6.87
C ASN A 178 18.79 1.29 6.94
N PHE A 179 18.17 1.08 5.78
CA PHE A 179 16.82 0.49 5.65
C PHE A 179 16.64 -0.90 6.27
N TYR A 180 17.70 -1.71 6.24
CA TYR A 180 17.64 -3.11 6.67
C TYR A 180 18.27 -3.37 8.03
N ASP A 181 18.87 -2.35 8.68
CA ASP A 181 19.70 -2.45 9.91
C ASP A 181 19.97 -3.90 10.30
N ILE A 182 20.86 -4.55 9.55
CA ILE A 182 21.28 -5.91 9.82
C ILE A 182 21.99 -5.82 11.16
N SER A 183 21.28 -6.16 12.23
CA SER A 183 21.89 -6.38 13.53
C SER A 183 22.76 -7.60 13.38
N THR A 184 23.99 -7.39 12.92
CA THR A 184 25.06 -8.38 12.98
C THR A 184 25.51 -8.38 14.43
N THR A 185 24.78 -9.13 15.26
CA THR A 185 25.34 -9.74 16.48
C THR A 185 26.08 -10.99 16.09
#